data_AF-A0A957RP25-F1
#
_entry.id   AF-A0A957RP25-F1
#
_cell.length_a   1.000
_cell.length_b   1.000
_cell.length_c   1.000
_cell.angle_alpha   90.00
_cell.angle_beta   90.00
_cell.angle_gamma   90.00
#
_symmetry.space_group_name_H-M   'P 1'
#
loop_
_entity.id
_entity.type
_entity.pdbx_description
1 polymer ?
#
loop_
_entity_poly.entity_id
_entity_poly.type
_entity_poly.pdbx_seq_one_letter_code
_entity_poly.pdbx_strand_id
1 'polypeptide(L)'
;MTNKAVQNLPHDQLVNAYWVVPGRLLAGPYPSAPDPINAQKQVAALLDLGVDYIVDLTEPGEYGLRNYWPLLLEASKDQGG
;
A
#
# COMPACT_ATOMS: atom_id res chain seq x y z
N MET A 1 -7.96 -8.03 -29.29
CA MET A 1 -6.81 -7.82 -28.39
C MET A 1 -7.27 -8.18 -26.99
N THR A 2 -6.99 -9.41 -26.56
CA THR A 2 -7.52 -9.94 -25.30
C THR A 2 -6.74 -9.30 -24.16
N ASN A 3 -7.38 -8.38 -23.43
CA ASN A 3 -6.83 -7.81 -22.22
C ASN A 3 -6.76 -8.96 -21.20
N LYS A 4 -5.59 -9.61 -21.08
CA LYS A 4 -5.38 -10.63 -20.05
C LYS A 4 -5.72 -9.97 -18.74
N ALA A 5 -6.73 -10.49 -18.06
CA ALA A 5 -7.11 -10.08 -16.73
C ALA A 5 -5.84 -9.84 -15.91
N VAL A 6 -5.70 -8.63 -15.38
CA VAL A 6 -4.74 -8.34 -14.31
C VAL A 6 -5.04 -9.40 -13.26
N GLN A 7 -4.17 -10.41 -13.19
CA GLN A 7 -4.41 -11.53 -12.29
C GLN A 7 -4.38 -10.96 -10.88
N ASN A 8 -5.46 -11.17 -10.12
CA ASN A 8 -5.57 -10.78 -8.71
C ASN A 8 -4.34 -11.31 -7.97
N LEU A 9 -3.37 -10.44 -7.68
CA LEU A 9 -2.24 -10.80 -6.85
C LEU A 9 -2.75 -10.95 -5.40
N PRO A 10 -2.11 -11.77 -4.55
CA PRO A 10 -2.53 -11.95 -3.16
C PRO A 10 -2.67 -10.62 -2.39
N HIS A 11 -1.87 -9.63 -2.77
CA HIS A 11 -1.85 -8.28 -2.21
C HIS A 11 -3.08 -7.45 -2.58
N ASP A 12 -3.73 -7.71 -3.71
CA ASP A 12 -4.83 -6.89 -4.23
C ASP A 12 -6.03 -6.86 -3.27
N GLN A 13 -6.28 -7.96 -2.56
CA GLN A 13 -7.33 -8.03 -1.53
C GLN A 13 -6.95 -7.33 -0.23
N LEU A 14 -5.65 -7.16 0.04
CA LEU A 14 -5.13 -6.54 1.25
C LEU A 14 -5.10 -5.02 1.15
N VAL A 15 -4.55 -4.48 0.05
CA VAL A 15 -4.35 -3.04 -0.12
C VAL A 15 -5.45 -2.35 -0.92
N ASN A 16 -6.32 -3.12 -1.60
CA ASN A 16 -7.39 -2.60 -2.45
C ASN A 16 -6.91 -1.52 -3.44
N ALA A 17 -5.76 -1.79 -4.07
CA ALA A 17 -5.09 -0.91 -5.02
C ALA A 17 -5.15 -1.50 -6.44
N TYR A 18 -4.91 -0.66 -7.44
CA TYR A 18 -4.81 -1.09 -8.84
C TYR A 18 -3.63 -0.41 -9.54
N TRP A 19 -3.08 -1.09 -10.54
CA TRP A 19 -2.03 -0.53 -11.39
C TRP A 19 -2.61 0.50 -12.36
N VAL A 20 -2.25 1.77 -12.17
CA VAL A 20 -2.45 2.81 -13.18
C VAL A 20 -1.47 2.60 -14.33
N VAL A 21 -0.22 2.29 -13.98
CA VAL A 21 0.82 1.85 -14.91
C VAL A 21 1.41 0.56 -14.36
N PRO A 22 1.25 -0.59 -15.05
CA PRO A 22 1.72 -1.89 -14.56
C PRO A 22 3.20 -1.87 -14.15
N GLY A 23 3.48 -2.27 -12.91
CA GLY A 23 4.82 -2.33 -12.34
C GLY A 23 5.51 -0.97 -12.12
N ARG A 24 4.79 0.16 -12.24
CA ARG A 24 5.37 1.50 -12.07
C ARG A 24 4.54 2.45 -11.20
N LEU A 25 3.22 2.39 -11.29
CA LEU A 25 2.33 3.30 -10.56
C LEU A 25 1.09 2.57 -10.07
N LEU A 26 0.95 2.49 -8.75
CA LEU A 26 -0.23 2.02 -8.04
C LEU A 26 -1.06 3.21 -7.57
N ALA A 27 -2.37 3.09 -7.67
CA ALA A 27 -3.32 3.96 -6.99
C ALA A 27 -4.22 3.13 -6.07
N GLY A 28 -4.52 3.65 -4.90
CA GLY A 28 -5.28 2.93 -3.89
C GLY A 28 -5.73 3.83 -2.75
N PRO A 29 -6.48 3.28 -1.79
CA PRO A 29 -6.86 3.99 -0.58
C PRO A 29 -5.64 4.32 0.29
N TYR A 30 -5.86 5.18 1.28
CA TYR A 30 -4.88 5.49 2.31
C TYR A 30 -4.39 4.17 2.97
N PRO A 31 -3.07 3.92 3.03
CA PRO A 31 -2.50 2.63 3.42
C PRO A 31 -2.48 2.46 4.93
N SER A 32 -3.66 2.37 5.51
CA SER A 32 -3.87 2.17 6.94
C SER A 32 -5.27 1.61 7.20
N ALA A 33 -5.40 0.86 8.29
CA ALA A 33 -6.66 0.34 8.77
C ALA A 33 -6.96 0.85 10.19
N PRO A 34 -8.24 0.86 10.64
CA PRO A 34 -8.57 1.21 12.02
C PRO A 34 -7.84 0.34 13.06
N ASP A 35 -7.68 -0.95 12.74
CA ASP A 35 -6.95 -1.93 13.52
C ASP A 35 -5.43 -1.93 13.20
N PRO A 36 -4.55 -1.86 14.21
CA PRO A 36 -3.09 -1.81 14.01
C PRO A 36 -2.51 -3.02 13.28
N ILE A 37 -3.03 -4.24 13.51
CA ILE A 37 -2.51 -5.46 12.90
C ILE A 37 -2.78 -5.45 11.39
N ASN A 38 -3.98 -5.06 10.99
CA ASN A 38 -4.34 -4.91 9.59
C ASN A 38 -3.58 -3.77 8.92
N ALA A 39 -3.34 -2.66 9.62
CA ALA A 39 -2.52 -1.57 9.11
C ALA A 39 -1.08 -2.02 8.80
N GLN A 40 -0.48 -2.81 9.71
CA GLN A 40 0.85 -3.40 9.49
C GLN A 40 0.88 -4.32 8.27
N LYS A 41 -0.14 -5.19 8.11
CA LYS A 41 -0.23 -6.10 6.96
C LYS A 41 -0.36 -5.36 5.63
N GLN A 42 -1.15 -4.29 5.58
CA GLN A 42 -1.29 -3.47 4.36
C GLN A 42 0.02 -2.80 3.99
N VAL A 43 0.70 -2.22 4.98
CA VAL A 43 2.00 -1.56 4.78
C VAL A 43 3.06 -2.57 4.31
N ALA A 44 3.15 -3.74 4.94
CA ALA A 44 4.08 -4.80 4.51
C ALA A 44 3.77 -5.26 3.09
N ALA A 45 2.49 -5.42 2.72
CA ALA A 45 2.10 -5.82 1.38
C ALA A 45 2.50 -4.79 0.30
N LEU A 46 2.51 -3.49 0.61
CA LEU A 46 3.02 -2.46 -0.31
C LEU A 46 4.54 -2.59 -0.52
N LEU A 47 5.30 -2.87 0.54
CA LEU A 47 6.73 -3.10 0.43
C LEU A 47 7.05 -4.39 -0.35
N ASP A 48 6.30 -5.48 -0.10
CA ASP A 48 6.43 -6.75 -0.84
C ASP A 48 6.14 -6.59 -2.34
N LEU A 49 5.31 -5.61 -2.71
CA LEU A 49 5.04 -5.23 -4.11
C LEU A 49 6.20 -4.43 -4.74
N GLY A 50 7.23 -4.10 -3.98
CA GLY A 50 8.37 -3.29 -4.40
C GLY A 50 8.11 -1.78 -4.39
N VAL A 51 7.09 -1.31 -3.66
CA VAL A 51 6.83 0.13 -3.52
C VAL A 51 7.91 0.76 -2.64
N ASP A 52 8.69 1.66 -3.22
CA ASP A 52 9.77 2.40 -2.55
C ASP A 52 9.46 3.90 -2.39
N TYR A 53 8.41 4.38 -3.04
CA TYR A 53 7.97 5.77 -3.00
C TYR A 53 6.45 5.87 -2.89
N ILE A 54 5.97 6.74 -1.98
CA ILE A 54 4.55 6.95 -1.72
C ILE A 54 4.26 8.45 -1.72
N VAL A 55 3.21 8.82 -2.45
CA VAL A 55 2.65 10.17 -2.46
C VAL A 55 1.36 10.16 -1.65
N ASP A 56 1.36 10.84 -0.52
CA ASP A 56 0.16 11.04 0.29
C ASP A 56 -0.66 12.18 -0.31
N LEU A 57 -1.88 11.88 -0.75
CA LEU A 57 -2.81 12.83 -1.35
C LEU A 57 -3.84 13.35 -0.33
N THR A 58 -3.70 13.01 0.95
CA THR A 58 -4.64 13.44 1.99
C THR A 58 -4.40 14.86 2.46
N GLU A 59 -5.45 15.49 2.98
CA GLU A 59 -5.38 16.79 3.64
C GLU A 59 -5.08 16.65 5.15
N PRO A 60 -4.45 17.65 5.78
CA PRO A 60 -4.24 17.64 7.23
C PRO A 60 -5.56 17.48 8.01
N GLY A 61 -5.66 16.41 8.80
CA GLY A 61 -6.84 16.11 9.62
C GLY A 61 -7.98 15.39 8.90
N GLU A 62 -7.80 15.04 7.63
CA GLU A 62 -8.77 14.27 6.85
C GLU A 62 -9.13 12.95 7.56
N TYR A 63 -10.42 12.74 7.79
CA TYR A 63 -11.04 11.58 8.45
C TYR A 63 -10.41 11.09 9.77
N GLY A 64 -9.58 11.91 10.45
CA GLY A 64 -8.83 11.47 11.62
C GLY A 64 -7.87 10.31 11.34
N LEU A 65 -7.32 10.26 10.13
CA LEU A 65 -6.46 9.16 9.67
C LEU A 65 -5.20 9.03 10.53
N ARG A 66 -4.85 7.78 10.86
CA ARG A 66 -3.65 7.46 11.63
C ARG A 66 -2.42 7.51 10.70
N ASN A 67 -1.36 8.18 11.11
CA ASN A 67 -0.13 8.25 10.33
C ASN A 67 0.48 6.85 10.15
N TYR A 68 0.60 6.37 8.91
CA TYR A 68 1.19 5.07 8.57
C TYR A 68 2.71 5.13 8.38
N TRP A 69 3.31 6.33 8.33
CA TRP A 69 4.74 6.51 8.14
C TRP A 69 5.60 5.76 9.16
N PRO A 70 5.26 5.73 10.47
CA PRO A 70 6.01 4.93 11.43
C PRO A 70 5.97 3.43 11.13
N LEU A 71 4.85 2.92 10.60
CA LEU A 71 4.71 1.51 10.24
C LEU A 71 5.55 1.17 9.01
N LEU A 72 5.61 2.07 8.02
CA LEU A 72 6.47 1.91 6.84
C LEU A 72 7.94 1.86 7.23
N LEU A 73 8.37 2.80 8.06
CA LEU A 73 9.75 2.85 8.52
C LEU A 73 10.13 1.59 9.28
N GLU A 74 9.24 1.08 10.13
CA GLU A 74 9.50 -0.16 10.85
C GLU A 74 9.57 -1.36 9.89
N ALA A 75 8.57 -1.54 9.03
CA ALA A 75 8.52 -2.64 8.08
C ALA A 75 9.68 -2.61 7.06
N SER A 76 10.16 -1.42 6.68
CA SER A 76 11.31 -1.28 5.77
C SER A 76 12.63 -1.77 6.35
N LYS A 77 12.80 -1.75 7.68
CA LYS A 77 14.01 -2.26 8.33
C LYS A 77 14.09 -3.78 8.22
N ASP A 78 12.95 -4.45 8.30
CA ASP A 78 12.86 -5.91 8.23
C ASP A 78 13.08 -6.45 6.81
N GLN A 79 12.89 -5.61 5.78
CA GLN A 79 13.14 -5.95 4.37
C GLN A 79 14.53 -5.54 3.87
N GLY A 80 15.31 -4.82 4.69
CA GLY A 80 16.65 -4.35 4.37
C GLY A 80 17.76 -5.21 5.01
N GLY A 81 18.44 -6.00 4.17
CA GLY A 81 19.83 -6.41 4.38
C GLY A 81 20.79 -5.45 3.69
#